data_AF-A0A1M6XK82-F1
#
_entry.id   AF-A0A1M6XK82-F1
#
_cell.length_a   1.000
_cell.length_b   1.000
_cell.length_c   1.000
_cell.angle_alpha   90.00
_cell.angle_beta   90.00
_cell.angle_gamma   90.00
#
_symmetry.space_group_name_H-M   'P 1'
#
loop_
_entity.id
_entity.type
_entity.pdbx_description
1 polymer ?
#
loop_
_entity_poly.entity_id
_entity_poly.type
_entity_poly.pdbx_seq_one_letter_code
_entity_poly.pdbx_strand_id
1 'polypeptide(L)' 'MKVMTECPLCRTASQIEVNENGYRAWKGGVHIQDALPELTASDREKLVSGICEKCWDNFMPENDE' A
#
# COMPACT_ATOMS: atom_id res chain seq x y z
N MET A 1 4.77 12.09 7.19
CA MET A 1 4.18 11.40 8.35
C MET A 1 4.40 9.89 8.22
N LYS A 2 4.37 9.13 9.31
CA LYS A 2 4.58 7.66 9.27
C LYS A 2 3.25 6.94 9.52
N VAL A 3 2.92 5.99 8.65
CA VAL A 3 1.72 5.16 8.75
C VAL A 3 2.15 3.71 8.92
N MET A 4 1.59 3.05 9.94
CA MET A 4 1.82 1.63 10.18
C MET A 4 0.72 0.81 9.51
N THR A 5 1.12 -0.25 8.84
CA THR A 5 0.22 -1.25 8.25
C THR A 5 0.75 -2.64 8.56
N GLU A 6 -0.14 -3.62 8.67
CA GLU A 6 0.21 -5.01 8.94
C GLU A 6 -0.43 -5.90 7.88
N CYS A 7 0.37 -6.79 7.28
CA CYS A 7 -0.14 -7.76 6.34
C CYS A 7 -1.09 -8.74 7.02
N PRO A 8 -2.36 -8.84 6.61
CA PRO A 8 -3.32 -9.73 7.25
C PRO A 8 -3.00 -11.22 7.03
N LEU A 9 -2.17 -11.54 6.03
CA LEU A 9 -1.81 -12.91 5.64
C LEU A 9 -0.59 -13.44 6.42
N CYS A 10 0.48 -12.65 6.51
CA CYS A 10 1.75 -13.07 7.13
C CYS A 10 2.12 -12.31 8.39
N ARG A 11 1.29 -11.35 8.83
CA ARG A 11 1.49 -10.53 10.05
C ARG A 11 2.76 -9.66 10.03
N THR A 12 3.35 -9.44 8.86
CA THR A 12 4.50 -8.54 8.73
C THR A 12 4.03 -7.10 8.80
N ALA A 13 4.51 -6.37 9.82
CA ALA A 13 4.29 -4.94 9.94
C ALA A 13 5.22 -4.16 8.99
N SER A 14 4.70 -3.09 8.40
CA SER A 14 5.43 -2.15 7.55
C SER A 14 5.17 -0.73 8.02
N GLN A 15 6.20 0.11 7.96
CA GLN A 15 6.08 1.54 8.20
C GLN A 15 6.31 2.28 6.89
N ILE A 16 5.32 3.06 6.46
CA ILE A 16 5.36 3.80 5.20
C ILE A 16 5.40 5.29 5.52
N GLU A 17 6.38 5.97 4.96
CA GLU A 17 6.48 7.42 5.04
C GLU A 17 5.66 8.05 3.91
N VAL A 18 4.74 8.94 4.26
CA VAL A 18 3.80 9.54 3.31
C VAL A 18 3.75 11.05 3.50
N ASN A 19 3.45 11.79 2.42
CA ASN A 19 3.05 13.19 2.53
C ASN A 19 1.74 13.31 3.34
N GLU A 20 1.69 14.19 4.34
CA GLU A 20 0.52 14.31 5.20
C GLU A 20 -0.73 14.84 4.47
N ASN A 21 -0.55 15.83 3.59
CA ASN A 21 -1.66 16.38 2.81
C ASN A 21 -2.17 15.35 1.80
N GLY A 22 -1.26 14.62 1.16
CA GLY A 22 -1.58 13.49 0.28
C GLY A 22 -2.37 12.41 1.01
N TYR A 23 -1.89 11.98 2.19
CA TYR A 23 -2.59 10.99 3.01
C TYR A 23 -4.00 11.44 3.39
N ARG A 24 -4.18 12.71 3.80
CA ARG A 24 -5.51 13.27 4.09
C ARG A 24 -6.41 13.32 2.86
N ALA A 25 -5.89 13.70 1.69
CA ALA A 25 -6.64 13.71 0.44
C ALA A 25 -7.10 12.30 0.03
N TRP A 26 -6.22 11.30 0.16
CA TRP A 26 -6.57 9.89 -0.05
C TRP A 26 -7.68 9.44 0.91
N LYS A 27 -7.57 9.74 2.21
CA LYS A 27 -8.64 9.46 3.19
C LYS A 27 -9.94 10.21 2.89
N GLY A 28 -9.88 11.30 2.14
CA GLY A 28 -11.02 12.08 1.63
C GLY A 28 -11.61 11.55 0.31
N GLY A 29 -11.07 10.49 -0.27
CA GLY A 29 -11.61 9.83 -1.46
C GLY A 29 -10.85 10.07 -2.77
N VAL A 30 -9.73 10.82 -2.73
CA VAL A 30 -8.85 10.94 -3.91
C VAL A 30 -8.16 9.59 -4.16
N HIS A 31 -7.98 9.22 -5.43
CA HIS A 31 -7.25 8.01 -5.80
C HIS A 31 -5.81 8.04 -5.25
N ILE A 32 -5.33 6.90 -4.74
CA ILE A 32 -4.06 6.86 -4.01
C ILE A 32 -2.86 7.21 -4.90
N GLN A 33 -2.90 6.87 -6.18
CA GLN A 33 -1.86 7.25 -7.16
C GLN A 33 -1.79 8.76 -7.42
N ASP A 34 -2.90 9.47 -7.26
CA ASP A 34 -2.96 10.93 -7.43
C ASP A 34 -2.63 11.66 -6.12
N ALA A 35 -3.06 11.08 -4.99
CA ALA A 35 -2.85 11.64 -3.67
C ALA A 35 -1.41 11.43 -3.14
N LEU A 36 -0.78 10.29 -3.46
CA LEU A 36 0.55 9.90 -3.01
C LEU A 36 1.39 9.38 -4.20
N PRO A 37 1.64 10.21 -5.23
CA PRO A 37 2.36 9.81 -6.46
C PRO A 37 3.83 9.46 -6.21
N GLU A 38 4.40 9.93 -5.10
CA GLU A 38 5.78 9.63 -4.70
C GLU A 38 5.98 8.18 -4.23
N LEU A 39 4.88 7.48 -3.90
CA LEU A 39 4.96 6.11 -3.42
C LEU A 39 5.07 5.09 -4.55
N THR A 40 5.85 4.06 -4.30
CA THR A 40 5.90 2.86 -5.15
C THR A 40 4.52 2.19 -5.22
N ALA A 41 4.27 1.41 -6.28
CA ALA A 41 3.03 0.64 -6.38
C ALA A 41 2.85 -0.31 -5.18
N SER A 42 3.92 -0.99 -4.77
CA SER A 42 3.95 -1.88 -3.59
C SER A 42 3.56 -1.15 -2.30
N ASP A 43 4.05 0.07 -2.07
CA ASP A 43 3.69 0.83 -0.86
C ASP A 43 2.26 1.35 -0.90
N ARG A 44 1.76 1.75 -2.07
CA ARG A 44 0.34 2.10 -2.24
C ARG A 44 -0.56 0.90 -1.95
N GLU A 45 -0.23 -0.28 -2.47
CA GLU A 45 -0.98 -1.51 -2.19
C GLU A 45 -0.99 -1.87 -0.70
N LYS A 46 0.15 -1.74 -0.01
CA LYS A 46 0.23 -1.94 1.46
C LYS A 46 -0.65 -0.96 2.24
N LEU A 47 -0.83 0.27 1.75
CA LEU A 47 -1.75 1.24 2.37
C LEU A 47 -3.23 0.92 2.06
N VAL A 48 -3.54 0.46 0.85
CA VAL A 48 -4.91 0.17 0.41
C VAL A 48 -5.45 -1.13 1.01
N SER A 49 -4.70 -2.22 0.85
CA SER A 49 -5.15 -3.58 1.21
C SER A 49 -4.51 -4.11 2.48
N GLY A 50 -3.38 -3.53 2.90
CA GLY A 50 -2.51 -4.10 3.94
C GLY A 50 -1.59 -5.20 3.44
N ILE A 51 -1.83 -5.79 2.26
CA ILE A 51 -1.08 -6.95 1.76
C ILE A 51 0.35 -6.53 1.39
N CYS A 52 1.34 -7.27 1.89
CA CYS A 52 2.72 -7.08 1.48
C CYS A 52 2.99 -7.74 0.13
N GLU A 53 3.96 -7.18 -0.61
CA GLU A 53 4.40 -7.65 -1.94
C GLU A 53 4.57 -9.17 -2.02
N LYS A 54 5.35 -9.76 -1.09
CA LYS A 54 5.54 -11.22 -1.01
C LYS A 54 4.23 -12.01 -0.94
N CYS A 55 3.24 -11.52 -0.19
CA CYS A 55 1.95 -12.21 -0.10
C CYS A 55 1.11 -12.00 -1.36
N TRP A 56 1.24 -10.84 -2.01
CA TRP A 56 0.63 -10.57 -3.30
C TRP A 56 1.16 -11.55 -4.36
N ASP A 57 2.48 -11.66 -4.50
CA ASP A 57 3.14 -12.57 -5.46
C ASP A 57 2.73 -14.04 -5.24
N ASN A 58 2.48 -14.43 -3.99
CA ASN A 58 2.01 -15.77 -3.66
C ASN A 58 0.52 -16.00 -3.97
N PHE A 59 -0.31 -14.96 -3.91
CA PHE A 59 -1.78 -15.05 -4.11
C PHE A 59 -2.18 -14.93 -5.57
N MET A 60 -1.37 -14.20 -6.36
CA MET A 60 -1.43 -14.18 -7.82
C MET A 60 -0.11 -14.72 -8.36
N PRO A 61 0.12 -16.04 -8.27
CA PRO A 61 1.17 -16.64 -9.09
C PRO A 61 0.84 -16.28 -10.54
N GLU A 62 1.83 -15.75 -11.27
CA GLU A 62 1.69 -15.29 -12.64
C GLU A 62 0.81 -16.28 -13.42
N ASN A 63 -0.37 -15.80 -13.83
CA ASN A 63 -1.11 -16.51 -14.85
C ASN A 63 -0.31 -16.22 -16.13
N ASP A 64 0.53 -17.17 -16.51
CA ASP A 64 1.15 -17.24 -17.83
C ASP A 64 0.02 -17.19 -18.88
N GLU A 65 -0.32 -15.99 -19.38
CA GLU A 65 -1.03 -15.81 -20.65
C GLU A 65 -0.03 -15.72 -21.80
#